data_AF-A0A6A5HCT8-F1
#
_entry.id   AF-A0A6A5HCT8-F1
#
_cell.length_a   1.000
_cell.length_b   1.000
_cell.length_c   1.000
_cell.angle_alpha   90.00
_cell.angle_beta   90.00
_cell.angle_gamma   90.00
#
_symmetry.space_group_name_H-M   'P 1'
#
loop_
_entity.id
_entity.type
_entity.pdbx_description
1 polymer ?
#
loop_
_entity_poly.entity_id
_entity_poly.type
_entity_poly.pdbx_seq_one_letter_code
_entity_poly.pdbx_strand_id
1 'polypeptide(L)'
;MVGTISEWCMKSIKDTVKRFKVDGLIFTHDCGMECAHLALKNFPEYGALLIDGPAFRNPVEYQDMLIQNMESLTIGIFHDDSKISLDEIFLTNSKLIEIDSRHITDKMINRYLKHWIQGSNPRMENIRIVGSVPKSEAHKKIGGPWQNRRPMAESEARNLS
;
A
#
# COMPACT_ATOMS: atom_id res chain seq x y z
N MET A 1 -11.81 -26.55 -0.89
CA MET A 1 -10.52 -26.96 -0.30
C MET A 1 -9.46 -26.16 -1.04
N VAL A 2 -9.07 -25.01 -0.50
CA VAL A 2 -8.01 -24.19 -1.11
C VAL A 2 -6.71 -24.93 -0.79
N GLY A 3 -6.01 -25.44 -1.81
CA GLY A 3 -4.80 -26.23 -1.61
C GLY A 3 -3.72 -25.37 -0.96
N THR A 4 -3.28 -25.74 0.23
CA THR A 4 -2.15 -25.08 0.89
C THR A 4 -0.88 -25.36 0.07
N ILE A 5 -0.21 -24.31 -0.39
CA ILE A 5 1.09 -24.46 -1.07
C ILE A 5 2.09 -24.98 -0.04
N SER A 6 2.62 -26.18 -0.27
CA SER A 6 3.62 -26.79 0.61
C SER A 6 5.01 -26.19 0.41
N GLU A 7 5.89 -26.35 1.39
CA GLU A 7 7.31 -25.98 1.25
C GLU A 7 7.97 -26.62 0.02
N TRP A 8 7.60 -27.87 -0.28
CA TRP A 8 8.10 -28.58 -1.45
C TRP A 8 7.67 -27.93 -2.76
N CYS A 9 6.40 -27.51 -2.87
CA CYS A 9 5.91 -26.79 -4.03
C CYS A 9 6.69 -25.48 -4.23
N MET A 10 6.87 -24.69 -3.16
CA MET A 10 7.59 -23.42 -3.25
C MET A 10 9.05 -23.59 -3.67
N LYS A 11 9.73 -24.62 -3.13
CA LYS A 11 11.09 -24.98 -3.51
C LYS A 11 11.18 -25.39 -4.99
N SER A 12 10.24 -26.20 -5.46
CA SER A 12 10.19 -26.64 -6.86
C SER A 12 9.99 -25.46 -7.82
N ILE A 13 9.11 -24.52 -7.48
CA ILE A 13 8.91 -23.28 -8.25
C ILE A 13 10.22 -22.47 -8.27
N LYS A 14 10.83 -22.25 -7.10
CA LYS A 14 12.11 -21.55 -6.97
C LYS A 14 13.20 -22.15 -7.86
N ASP A 15 13.34 -23.48 -7.84
CA ASP A 15 14.34 -24.18 -8.65
C ASP A 15 14.05 -24.07 -10.16
N THR A 16 12.78 -23.99 -10.54
CA THR A 16 12.33 -23.83 -11.93
C THR A 16 12.64 -22.43 -12.45
N VAL A 17 12.41 -21.40 -11.64
CA VAL A 17 12.62 -19.99 -12.05
C VAL A 17 13.98 -19.42 -11.65
N LYS A 18 14.89 -20.20 -11.06
CA LYS A 18 16.19 -19.75 -10.53
C LYS A 18 17.11 -18.99 -11.49
N ARG A 19 16.85 -19.07 -12.80
CA ARG A 19 17.62 -18.36 -13.83
C ARG A 19 17.04 -16.96 -14.13
N PHE A 20 15.86 -16.66 -13.60
CA PHE A 20 15.20 -15.37 -13.75
C PHE A 20 15.35 -14.59 -12.45
N LYS A 21 15.56 -13.28 -12.60
CA LYS A 21 15.37 -12.35 -11.50
C LYS A 21 13.85 -12.21 -11.28
N VAL A 22 13.41 -12.39 -10.04
CA VAL A 22 12.00 -12.17 -9.69
C VAL A 22 11.83 -10.67 -9.47
N ASP A 23 11.08 -10.02 -10.35
CA ASP A 23 10.87 -8.57 -10.25
C ASP A 23 9.86 -8.21 -9.15
N GLY A 24 8.86 -9.06 -8.92
CA GLY A 24 7.90 -8.82 -7.84
C GLY A 24 7.09 -10.04 -7.42
N LEU A 25 6.49 -9.91 -6.24
CA LEU A 25 5.60 -10.88 -5.63
C LEU A 25 4.22 -10.26 -5.46
N ILE A 26 3.18 -11.02 -5.79
CA ILE A 26 1.80 -10.55 -5.78
C ILE A 26 0.97 -11.55 -4.99
N PHE A 27 0.47 -11.12 -3.84
CA PHE A 27 -0.44 -11.89 -2.99
C PHE A 27 -1.85 -11.33 -3.19
N THR A 28 -2.77 -12.19 -3.60
CA THR A 28 -4.16 -11.85 -3.91
C THR A 28 -5.13 -12.71 -3.08
N HIS A 29 -6.43 -12.71 -3.40
CA HIS A 29 -7.51 -13.35 -2.64
C HIS A 29 -7.16 -14.75 -2.11
N ASP A 30 -6.57 -15.63 -2.91
CA ASP A 30 -6.34 -17.04 -2.53
C ASP A 30 -5.04 -17.26 -1.75
N CYS A 31 -4.26 -16.21 -1.48
CA CYS A 31 -3.01 -16.29 -0.75
C CYS A 31 -3.22 -16.07 0.75
N GLY A 32 -2.98 -17.11 1.55
CA GLY A 32 -2.91 -17.00 3.01
C GLY A 32 -1.55 -16.49 3.50
N MET A 33 -1.50 -16.01 4.74
CA MET A 33 -0.28 -15.50 5.38
C MET A 33 0.89 -16.50 5.34
N GLU A 34 0.65 -17.78 5.60
CA GLU A 34 1.70 -18.82 5.53
C GLU A 34 2.29 -18.94 4.11
N CYS A 35 1.44 -18.89 3.09
CA CYS A 35 1.88 -18.93 1.69
C CYS A 35 2.74 -17.71 1.34
N ALA A 36 2.33 -16.51 1.78
CA ALA A 36 3.09 -15.29 1.55
C ALA A 36 4.48 -15.35 2.21
N HIS A 37 4.56 -15.74 3.48
CA HIS A 37 5.84 -15.92 4.17
C HIS A 37 6.72 -16.98 3.50
N LEU A 38 6.13 -18.09 3.06
CA LEU A 38 6.87 -19.12 2.32
C LEU A 38 7.43 -18.59 1.00
N ALA A 39 6.67 -17.76 0.28
CA ALA A 39 7.13 -17.14 -0.95
C ALA A 39 8.29 -16.18 -0.67
N LEU A 40 8.14 -15.27 0.29
CA LEU A 40 9.20 -14.32 0.68
C LEU A 40 10.49 -15.02 1.13
N LYS A 41 10.38 -16.11 1.91
CA LYS A 41 11.52 -16.92 2.35
C LYS A 41 12.26 -17.56 1.16
N ASN A 42 11.53 -17.97 0.13
CA ASN A 42 12.12 -18.63 -1.03
C ASN A 42 12.64 -17.65 -2.07
N PHE A 43 12.04 -16.47 -2.18
CA PHE A 43 12.40 -15.41 -3.11
C PHE A 43 12.81 -14.16 -2.31
N PRO A 44 14.01 -14.14 -1.71
CA PRO A 44 14.44 -13.01 -0.88
C PRO A 44 14.83 -11.77 -1.70
N GLU A 45 15.07 -11.95 -3.00
CA GLU A 45 15.42 -10.88 -3.93
C GLU A 45 14.21 -10.59 -4.83
N TYR A 46 13.49 -9.50 -4.51
CA TYR A 46 12.36 -8.99 -5.28
C TYR A 46 12.32 -7.47 -5.20
N GLY A 47 11.88 -6.80 -6.27
CA GLY A 47 11.79 -5.35 -6.34
C GLY A 47 10.43 -4.81 -5.89
N ALA A 48 9.35 -5.52 -6.20
CA ALA A 48 7.98 -5.08 -5.93
C ALA A 48 7.20 -6.09 -5.08
N LEU A 49 6.35 -5.59 -4.19
CA LEU A 49 5.39 -6.40 -3.44
C LEU A 49 3.99 -5.80 -3.55
N LEU A 50 3.04 -6.64 -3.95
CA LEU A 50 1.61 -6.33 -3.89
C LEU A 50 0.96 -7.25 -2.86
N ILE A 51 0.31 -6.64 -1.87
CA ILE A 51 -0.48 -7.34 -0.85
C ILE A 51 -1.93 -6.95 -1.02
N ASP A 52 -2.75 -7.94 -1.32
CA ASP A 52 -4.17 -7.76 -1.49
C ASP A 52 -4.93 -9.05 -1.17
N GLY A 53 -6.09 -8.94 -0.54
CA GLY A 53 -6.89 -10.11 -0.19
C GLY A 53 -7.29 -10.20 1.28
N PRO A 54 -8.20 -11.14 1.60
CA PRO A 54 -8.85 -11.21 2.89
C PRO A 54 -7.89 -11.60 4.03
N ALA A 55 -6.80 -12.31 3.74
CA ALA A 55 -5.78 -12.67 4.72
C ALA A 55 -4.99 -11.45 5.23
N PHE A 56 -4.98 -10.35 4.49
CA PHE A 56 -4.16 -9.16 4.77
C PHE A 56 -4.97 -7.98 5.30
N ARG A 57 -6.12 -8.25 5.92
CA ARG A 57 -6.99 -7.20 6.51
C ARG A 57 -6.39 -6.56 7.77
N ASN A 58 -5.51 -7.28 8.46
CA ASN A 58 -4.86 -6.83 9.68
C ASN A 58 -3.35 -6.59 9.46
N PRO A 59 -2.94 -5.35 9.17
CA PRO A 59 -1.55 -4.93 8.97
C PRO A 59 -0.56 -5.36 10.06
N VAL A 60 -1.02 -5.51 11.30
CA VAL A 60 -0.19 -5.97 12.42
C VAL A 60 0.39 -7.37 12.15
N GLU A 61 -0.32 -8.22 11.41
CA GLU A 61 0.09 -9.59 11.12
C GLU A 61 1.16 -9.71 10.03
N TYR A 62 1.45 -8.62 9.29
CA TYR A 62 2.42 -8.61 8.20
C TYR A 62 3.38 -7.41 8.24
N GLN A 63 3.63 -6.86 9.43
CA GLN A 63 4.58 -5.75 9.62
C GLN A 63 6.01 -6.10 9.19
N ASP A 64 6.38 -7.38 9.31
CA ASP A 64 7.66 -7.93 8.83
C ASP A 64 7.79 -7.89 7.31
N MET A 65 6.66 -7.90 6.58
CA MET A 65 6.63 -7.63 5.13
C MET A 65 6.81 -6.13 4.86
N LEU A 66 6.15 -5.27 5.64
CA LEU A 66 6.17 -3.81 5.43
C LEU A 66 7.54 -3.17 5.67
N ILE A 67 8.30 -3.67 6.66
CA ILE A 67 9.61 -3.11 7.03
C ILE A 67 10.71 -3.36 5.98
N GLN A 68 10.47 -4.25 5.01
CA GLN A 68 11.48 -4.60 4.02
C GLN A 68 11.71 -3.47 3.01
N ASN A 69 12.96 -3.35 2.59
CA ASN A 69 13.42 -2.32 1.64
C ASN A 69 13.08 -2.72 0.21
N MET A 70 11.94 -2.27 -0.31
CA MET A 70 11.53 -2.58 -1.69
C MET A 70 11.69 -1.39 -2.62
N GLU A 71 11.64 -1.62 -3.92
CA GLU A 71 11.47 -0.56 -4.91
C GLU A 71 10.01 -0.10 -4.92
N SER A 72 9.07 -1.03 -4.85
CA SER A 72 7.63 -0.73 -4.86
C SER A 72 6.85 -1.57 -3.85
N LEU A 73 5.94 -0.92 -3.12
CA LEU A 73 5.00 -1.56 -2.23
C LEU A 73 3.58 -1.10 -2.59
N THR A 74 2.67 -2.05 -2.78
CA THR A 74 1.27 -1.79 -3.06
C THR A 74 0.36 -2.58 -2.13
N ILE A 75 -0.64 -1.91 -1.54
CA ILE A 75 -1.58 -2.51 -0.59
C ILE A 75 -3.02 -2.18 -0.99
N GLY A 76 -3.87 -3.22 -1.10
CA GLY A 76 -5.33 -3.09 -1.07
C GLY A 76 -6.04 -2.70 -2.38
N ILE A 77 -5.42 -2.86 -3.55
CA ILE A 77 -5.99 -2.44 -4.86
C ILE A 77 -7.41 -2.96 -5.12
N PHE A 78 -7.67 -4.25 -4.85
CA PHE A 78 -8.97 -4.91 -5.06
C PHE A 78 -9.77 -5.01 -3.75
N HIS A 79 -9.11 -4.94 -2.59
CA HIS A 79 -9.73 -4.97 -1.27
C HIS A 79 -9.30 -3.79 -0.38
N ASP A 80 -10.09 -2.73 -0.41
CA ASP A 80 -9.87 -1.48 0.36
C ASP A 80 -10.22 -1.57 1.86
N ASP A 81 -10.46 -2.78 2.38
CA ASP A 81 -10.78 -3.07 3.78
C ASP A 81 -9.52 -3.26 4.66
N SER A 82 -8.32 -3.08 4.11
CA SER A 82 -7.09 -3.13 4.90
C SER A 82 -7.08 -2.03 5.95
N LYS A 83 -7.01 -2.40 7.23
CA LYS A 83 -7.04 -1.48 8.38
C LYS A 83 -5.68 -0.81 8.63
N ILE A 84 -5.01 -0.39 7.56
CA ILE A 84 -3.69 0.25 7.64
C ILE A 84 -3.76 1.52 8.47
N SER A 85 -2.95 1.56 9.53
CA SER A 85 -2.83 2.73 10.40
C SER A 85 -1.62 3.57 10.01
N LEU A 86 -1.48 4.74 10.65
CA LEU A 86 -0.35 5.62 10.39
C LEU A 86 0.98 4.95 10.77
N ASP A 87 0.99 4.11 11.81
CA ASP A 87 2.19 3.43 12.29
C ASP A 87 2.69 2.42 11.25
N GLU A 88 1.80 1.66 10.62
CA GLU A 88 2.21 0.74 9.55
C GLU A 88 2.69 1.45 8.30
N ILE A 89 2.12 2.62 7.96
CA ILE A 89 2.65 3.43 6.86
C ILE A 89 4.08 3.90 7.19
N PHE A 90 4.36 4.24 8.45
CA PHE A 90 5.71 4.61 8.88
C PHE A 90 6.72 3.46 8.86
N LEU A 91 6.28 2.21 9.01
CA LEU A 91 7.16 1.05 8.86
C LEU A 91 7.65 0.86 7.42
N THR A 92 6.89 1.35 6.43
CA THR A 92 7.24 1.15 5.03
C THR A 92 8.51 1.92 4.66
N ASN A 93 9.44 1.23 4.01
CA ASN A 93 10.70 1.82 3.52
C ASN A 93 10.90 1.58 2.02
N SER A 94 9.86 1.86 1.24
CA SER A 94 9.85 1.67 -0.22
C SER A 94 10.02 2.99 -0.97
N LYS A 95 10.51 2.91 -2.22
CA LYS A 95 10.63 4.09 -3.10
C LYS A 95 9.28 4.55 -3.62
N LEU A 96 8.47 3.60 -4.04
CA LEU A 96 7.12 3.82 -4.56
C LEU A 96 6.14 3.15 -3.60
N ILE A 97 5.22 3.91 -3.03
CA ILE A 97 4.18 3.40 -2.13
C ILE A 97 2.81 3.69 -2.74
N GLU A 98 2.00 2.65 -2.91
CA GLU A 98 0.60 2.76 -3.30
C GLU A 98 -0.28 2.10 -2.25
N ILE A 99 -1.23 2.85 -1.69
CA ILE A 99 -2.15 2.32 -0.68
C ILE A 99 -3.57 2.70 -1.05
N ASP A 100 -4.42 1.69 -1.20
CA ASP A 100 -5.86 1.83 -1.32
C ASP A 100 -6.53 1.30 -0.03
N SER A 101 -7.16 2.20 0.71
CA SER A 101 -7.85 1.84 1.95
C SER A 101 -8.89 2.89 2.33
N ARG A 102 -10.10 2.42 2.68
CA ARG A 102 -11.17 3.24 3.28
C ARG A 102 -10.81 3.81 4.65
N HIS A 103 -9.79 3.25 5.29
CA HIS A 103 -9.40 3.62 6.64
C HIS A 103 -8.39 4.76 6.67
N ILE A 104 -7.81 5.14 5.52
CA ILE A 104 -6.91 6.28 5.46
C ILE A 104 -7.71 7.58 5.51
N THR A 105 -7.28 8.47 6.40
CA THR A 105 -7.86 9.79 6.57
C THR A 105 -6.88 10.89 6.17
N ASP A 106 -7.39 12.05 5.76
CA ASP A 106 -6.57 13.24 5.45
C ASP A 106 -5.62 13.61 6.60
N LYS A 107 -6.04 13.38 7.85
CA LYS A 107 -5.21 13.63 9.04
C LYS A 107 -3.99 12.70 9.09
N MET A 108 -4.16 11.43 8.74
CA MET A 108 -3.06 10.46 8.67
C MET A 108 -2.09 10.85 7.56
N ILE A 109 -2.61 11.15 6.35
CA ILE A 109 -1.81 11.60 5.21
C ILE A 109 -0.97 12.84 5.59
N ASN A 110 -1.61 13.86 6.15
CA ASN A 110 -0.94 15.10 6.55
C ASN A 110 0.15 14.87 7.60
N ARG A 111 -0.04 13.93 8.54
CA ARG A 111 0.99 13.58 9.51
C ARG A 111 2.15 12.85 8.84
N TYR A 112 1.85 11.85 8.03
CA TYR A 112 2.87 11.09 7.31
C TYR A 112 3.76 11.99 6.44
N LEU A 113 3.16 12.85 5.61
CA LEU A 113 3.91 13.76 4.73
C LEU A 113 4.80 14.74 5.51
N LYS A 114 4.33 15.26 6.66
CA LYS A 114 5.15 16.13 7.53
C LYS A 114 6.39 15.42 8.06
N HIS A 115 6.23 14.17 8.51
CA HIS A 115 7.34 13.35 8.97
C HIS A 115 8.27 12.93 7.82
N TRP A 116 7.72 12.66 6.63
CA TRP A 116 8.52 12.30 5.47
C TRP A 116 9.43 13.45 5.01
N ILE A 117 8.92 14.68 4.97
CA ILE A 117 9.73 15.87 4.66
C ILE A 117 10.88 16.04 5.67
N GLN A 118 10.73 15.51 6.89
CA GLN A 118 11.76 15.48 7.92
C GLN A 118 12.69 14.24 7.85
N GLY A 119 12.47 13.34 6.88
CA GLY A 119 13.35 12.21 6.61
C GLY A 119 12.88 10.85 7.16
N SER A 120 11.62 10.68 7.55
CA SER A 120 11.15 9.40 8.12
C SER A 120 11.19 8.21 7.15
N ASN A 121 11.12 8.46 5.83
CA ASN A 121 11.41 7.48 4.79
C ASN A 121 12.34 8.13 3.75
N PRO A 122 13.67 7.95 3.86
CA PRO A 122 14.63 8.59 2.98
C PRO A 122 14.68 7.98 1.57
N ARG A 123 14.03 6.83 1.35
CA ARG A 123 14.01 6.15 0.05
C ARG A 123 12.80 6.56 -0.80
N MET A 124 11.74 7.07 -0.19
CA MET A 124 10.49 7.36 -0.89
C MET A 124 10.67 8.48 -1.92
N GLU A 125 10.34 8.14 -3.16
CA GLU A 125 10.34 9.01 -4.34
C GLU A 125 8.91 9.37 -4.77
N ASN A 126 7.94 8.47 -4.55
CA ASN A 126 6.53 8.66 -4.90
C ASN A 126 5.59 7.98 -3.90
N ILE A 127 4.46 8.62 -3.59
CA ILE A 127 3.36 8.03 -2.85
C ILE A 127 2.01 8.32 -3.52
N ARG A 128 1.20 7.26 -3.70
CA ARG A 128 -0.19 7.33 -4.12
C ARG A 128 -1.07 6.78 -3.02
N ILE A 129 -2.01 7.59 -2.55
CA ILE A 129 -2.99 7.19 -1.54
C ILE A 129 -4.38 7.37 -2.13
N VAL A 130 -5.14 6.28 -2.15
CA VAL A 130 -6.55 6.27 -2.54
C VAL A 130 -7.36 5.99 -1.28
N GLY A 131 -8.09 7.01 -0.83
CA GLY A 131 -9.09 6.85 0.22
C GLY A 131 -10.45 6.65 -0.43
N SER A 132 -11.07 5.48 -0.27
CA SER A 132 -12.42 5.27 -0.77
C SER A 132 -13.41 6.00 0.14
N VAL A 133 -14.19 6.93 -0.43
CA VAL A 133 -15.34 7.51 0.26
C VAL A 133 -16.29 6.35 0.56
N PRO A 134 -16.73 6.15 1.83
CA PRO A 134 -17.70 5.11 2.15
C PRO A 134 -18.90 5.23 1.21
N LYS A 135 -19.35 4.12 0.60
CA LYS A 135 -20.50 4.14 -0.34
C LYS A 135 -21.75 4.82 0.28
N SER A 136 -21.90 4.76 1.60
CA SER A 136 -22.95 5.45 2.36
C SER A 136 -22.83 6.99 2.38
N GLU A 137 -21.63 7.54 2.17
CA GLU A 137 -21.37 8.98 2.06
C GLU A 137 -21.28 9.48 0.61
N ALA A 138 -21.03 8.59 -0.36
CA ALA A 138 -20.99 8.93 -1.78
C ALA A 138 -22.32 9.54 -2.24
N HIS A 139 -23.45 9.04 -1.74
CA HIS A 139 -24.79 9.60 -2.00
C HIS A 139 -25.03 10.96 -1.31
N LYS A 140 -24.28 11.29 -0.24
CA LYS A 140 -24.40 12.57 0.48
C LYS A 140 -23.52 13.67 -0.10
N LYS A 141 -22.43 13.33 -0.80
CA LYS A 141 -21.45 14.30 -1.34
C LYS A 141 -21.79 14.87 -2.71
N ILE A 142 -22.87 14.41 -3.37
CA ILE A 142 -23.31 14.94 -4.68
C ILE A 142 -23.85 16.40 -4.60
N GLY A 143 -23.79 17.05 -3.42
CA GLY A 143 -24.14 18.46 -3.22
C GLY A 143 -23.19 19.24 -2.31
N GLY A 144 -21.91 18.85 -2.21
CA GLY A 144 -20.94 19.49 -1.31
C GLY A 144 -20.39 20.84 -1.82
N PRO A 145 -19.91 21.73 -0.91
CA PRO A 145 -19.56 23.13 -1.20
C PRO A 145 -18.33 23.34 -2.10
N TRP A 146 -17.68 22.26 -2.53
CA TRP A 146 -16.47 22.29 -3.34
C TRP A 146 -16.74 22.52 -4.84
N GLN A 147 -17.99 22.38 -5.29
CA GLN A 147 -18.35 22.60 -6.71
C GLN A 147 -18.53 24.07 -7.10
N ASN A 148 -18.58 25.01 -6.14
CA ASN A 148 -18.83 26.44 -6.40
C ASN A 148 -17.65 27.38 -6.13
N ARG A 149 -16.44 26.87 -5.91
CA ARG A 149 -15.27 27.75 -5.85
C ARG A 149 -14.86 28.16 -7.25
N ARG A 150 -15.11 29.43 -7.60
CA ARG A 150 -14.45 30.04 -8.75
C ARG A 150 -12.93 30.03 -8.52
N PRO A 151 -12.11 29.88 -9.58
CA PRO A 151 -10.67 30.07 -9.46
C PRO A 151 -10.38 31.45 -8.85
N MET A 152 -9.46 31.49 -7.88
CA MET A 152 -8.99 32.74 -7.28
C MET A 152 -8.31 33.58 -8.38
N ALA A 153 -8.68 34.85 -8.50
CA ALA A 153 -8.12 35.70 -9.55
C ALA A 153 -6.64 36.00 -9.24
N GLU A 154 -5.78 36.09 -10.27
CA GLU A 154 -4.35 36.37 -10.08
C GLU A 154 -4.06 37.68 -9.31
N SER A 155 -5.01 38.62 -9.31
CA SER A 155 -4.94 39.85 -8.53
C SER A 155 -5.03 39.61 -7.02
N GLU A 156 -5.71 38.55 -6.58
CA GLU A 156 -5.88 38.21 -5.16
C GLU A 156 -4.66 37.45 -4.62
N ALA A 157 -3.98 36.67 -5.48
CA ALA A 157 -2.77 35.94 -5.12
C ALA A 157 -1.56 36.86 -4.83
N ARG A 158 -1.51 38.06 -5.43
CA ARG A 158 -0.39 39.01 -5.23
C ARG A 158 -0.44 39.79 -3.91
N ASN A 159 -1.56 39.72 -3.17
CA ASN A 159 -1.71 40.42 -1.89
C ASN A 159 -1.38 39.55 -0.67
N LEU A 160 -0.88 38.33 -0.89
CA LEU A 160 -0.54 37.36 0.16
C LEU A 160 0.95 37.01 0.24
N SER A 161 1.81 37.70 -0.53
CA SER A 161 3.28 37.66 -0.41
C SER A 161 3.77 38.79 0.49
#